data_AF-A0A2N2Y4U0-F1
#
_entry.id   AF-A0A2N2Y4U0-F1
#
_cell.length_a   1.000
_cell.length_b   1.000
_cell.length_c   1.000
_cell.angle_alpha   90.00
_cell.angle_beta   90.00
_cell.angle_gamma   90.00
#
_symmetry.space_group_name_H-M   'P 1'
#
loop_
_entity.id
_entity.type
_entity.pdbx_description
1 polymer ?
#
loop_
_entity_poly.entity_id
_entity_poly.type
_entity_poly.pdbx_seq_one_letter_code
_entity_poly.pdbx_strand_id
1 'polypeptide(L)' 'TVSRKELAEFAAGSHENVINTLSRFRREGLIEFEGKKIVILNHETLTEISKKG' A
#
# COMPACT_ATOMS: atom_id res chain seq x y z
N THR A 1 -8.78 -12.92 -2.39
CA THR A 1 -8.11 -12.10 -3.43
C THR A 1 -8.47 -10.66 -3.17
N VAL A 2 -7.54 -9.85 -2.67
CA VAL A 2 -7.77 -8.41 -2.47
C VAL A 2 -8.10 -7.82 -3.82
N SER A 3 -9.32 -7.32 -3.96
CA SER A 3 -9.84 -6.96 -5.27
C SER A 3 -9.19 -5.64 -5.67
N ARG A 4 -8.76 -5.47 -6.93
CA ARG A 4 -8.26 -4.18 -7.45
C ARG A 4 -9.20 -3.01 -7.13
N LYS A 5 -10.48 -3.32 -6.91
CA LYS A 5 -11.53 -2.44 -6.40
C LYS A 5 -11.21 -1.85 -5.02
N GLU A 6 -10.68 -2.62 -4.07
CA GLU A 6 -10.32 -2.12 -2.73
C GLU A 6 -9.13 -1.16 -2.79
N LEU A 7 -8.13 -1.46 -3.62
CA LEU A 7 -7.02 -0.55 -3.93
C LEU A 7 -7.52 0.73 -4.63
N ALA A 8 -8.47 0.60 -5.56
CA ALA A 8 -9.08 1.72 -6.26
C ALA A 8 -9.98 2.57 -5.35
N GLU A 9 -10.66 1.97 -4.37
CA GLU A 9 -11.44 2.69 -3.35
C GLU A 9 -10.52 3.46 -2.38
N PHE A 10 -9.37 2.88 -2.01
CA PHE A 10 -8.33 3.61 -1.27
C PHE A 10 -7.68 4.74 -2.10
N ALA A 11 -7.55 4.52 -3.41
CA ALA A 11 -6.99 5.49 -4.34
C ALA A 11 -8.03 6.41 -4.98
N ALA A 12 -9.30 6.35 -4.58
CA ALA A 12 -10.39 7.17 -5.14
C ALA A 12 -10.20 8.68 -4.92
N GLY A 13 -9.11 9.11 -4.27
CA GLY A 13 -8.67 10.50 -4.19
C GLY A 13 -7.21 10.75 -4.58
N SER A 14 -6.48 9.79 -5.15
CA SER A 14 -5.04 9.98 -5.43
C SER A 14 -4.58 9.27 -6.69
N HIS A 15 -3.95 10.07 -7.56
CA HIS A 15 -3.28 9.75 -8.81
C HIS A 15 -2.69 8.33 -8.86
N GLU A 16 -2.73 7.72 -10.05
CA GLU A 16 -2.21 6.38 -10.43
C GLU A 16 -0.91 5.95 -9.72
N ASN A 17 -0.06 6.93 -9.40
CA ASN A 17 1.18 6.78 -8.65
C ASN A 17 1.01 6.15 -7.24
N VAL A 18 -0.08 6.46 -6.52
CA VAL A 18 -0.34 5.91 -5.18
C VAL A 18 -0.73 4.44 -5.26
N ILE A 19 -1.56 4.05 -6.23
CA ILE A 19 -1.92 2.64 -6.46
C ILE A 19 -0.68 1.82 -6.77
N ASN A 20 0.19 2.33 -7.64
CA ASN A 20 1.42 1.65 -8.00
C ASN A 20 2.34 1.47 -6.78
N THR A 21 2.44 2.49 -5.93
CA THR A 21 3.23 2.46 -4.70
C THR A 21 2.69 1.44 -3.70
N LEU A 22 1.37 1.46 -3.42
CA LEU A 22 0.72 0.50 -2.52
C LEU A 22 0.81 -0.95 -3.03
N SER A 23 0.65 -1.14 -4.35
CA SER A 23 0.82 -2.45 -5.00
C SER A 23 2.26 -2.96 -4.85
N ARG A 24 3.24 -2.07 -5.03
CA ARG A 24 4.66 -2.37 -4.85
C ARG A 24 4.96 -2.75 -3.40
N PHE A 25 4.49 -1.97 -2.42
CA PHE A 25 4.68 -2.24 -0.99
C PHE A 25 4.08 -3.58 -0.58
N ARG A 26 2.93 -3.96 -1.14
CA ARG A 26 2.35 -5.27 -0.92
C ARG A 26 3.22 -6.39 -1.50
N ARG A 27 3.72 -6.21 -2.74
CA ARG A 27 4.60 -7.19 -3.39
C ARG A 27 5.94 -7.36 -2.68
N GLU A 28 6.44 -6.29 -2.07
CA GLU A 28 7.64 -6.27 -1.25
C GLU A 28 7.40 -6.81 0.18
N GLY A 29 6.16 -7.16 0.54
CA GLY A 29 5.82 -7.67 1.88
C GLY A 29 5.87 -6.61 2.97
N LEU A 30 5.73 -5.33 2.62
CA LEU A 30 5.75 -4.21 3.55
C LEU A 30 4.37 -3.95 4.17
N ILE A 31 3.32 -4.15 3.38
CA ILE A 31 1.92 -3.98 3.79
C ILE A 31 1.07 -5.17 3.31
N GLU A 32 -0.01 -5.43 4.03
CA GLU A 32 -1.05 -6.37 3.65
C GLU A 32 -2.42 -5.69 3.72
N PHE A 33 -3.38 -6.20 2.95
CA PHE A 33 -4.76 -5.70 2.97
C PHE A 33 -5.66 -6.75 3.60
N GLU A 34 -6.25 -6.41 4.73
CA GLU A 34 -7.27 -7.20 5.42
C GLU A 34 -8.62 -6.52 5.24
N GLY A 35 -9.28 -6.80 4.12
CA GLY A 35 -10.50 -6.11 3.68
C GLY A 35 -10.27 -4.61 3.51
N LYS A 36 -11.00 -3.78 4.26
CA LYS A 36 -10.86 -2.31 4.25
C LYS A 36 -9.74 -1.78 5.16
N LYS A 37 -8.86 -2.64 5.68
CA LYS A 37 -7.74 -2.25 6.54
C LYS A 37 -6.41 -2.52 5.85
N ILE A 38 -5.46 -1.60 6.05
CA ILE A 38 -4.05 -1.79 5.66
C ILE A 38 -3.29 -2.18 6.91
N VAL A 39 -2.64 -3.35 6.87
CA VAL A 39 -1.79 -3.86 7.93
C VAL A 39 -0.34 -3.61 7.53
N ILE A 40 0.43 -2.97 8.41
CA ILE A 40 1.87 -2.78 8.21
C ILE A 40 2.59 -4.03 8.69
N LEU A 41 3.25 -4.72 7.77
CA LEU A 41 4.04 -5.90 8.07
C LEU A 41 5.48 -5.52 8.47
N ASN A 42 6.03 -4.46 7.87
CA ASN A 42 7.39 -4.01 8.14
C ASN A 42 7.49 -2.49 8.32
N HIS A 43 7.32 -2.06 9.56
CA HIS A 43 7.35 -0.65 9.95
C HIS A 43 8.73 -0.01 9.75
N GLU A 44 9.81 -0.75 9.98
CA GLU A 44 11.18 -0.25 9.85
C GLU A 44 11.48 0.13 8.41
N THR A 45 11.19 -0.77 7.47
CA THR A 45 11.42 -0.52 6.05
C THR A 45 10.54 0.61 5.52
N LEU A 46 9.27 0.69 5.94
CA LEU A 46 8.40 1.81 5.57
C LEU A 46 8.90 3.15 6.14
N THR A 47 9.44 3.14 7.36
CA THR A 47 10.04 4.34 7.97
C THR A 47 11.27 4.80 7.19
N GLU A 48 12.13 3.88 6.76
CA GLU A 48 13.30 4.19 5.93
C GLU A 48 12.91 4.72 4.55
N ILE A 49 11.88 4.13 3.92
CA ILE A 49 11.32 4.64 2.66
C ILE A 49 10.74 6.04 2.86
N SER A 50 10.01 6.29 3.95
CA SER A 50 9.44 7.60 4.28
C SER A 50 10.50 8.68 4.52
N LYS A 51 11.67 8.33 5.04
CA LYS A 51 12.79 9.28 5.23
C LYS A 51 13.56 9.59 3.94
N LYS A 52 13.49 8.69 2.96
CA LYS A 52 14.19 8.80 1.67
C LYS A 52 13.30 9.35 0.54
N GLY A 53 12.03 9.64 0.84
CA GLY A 53 11.05 10.24 -0.07
C GLY A 53 11.27 11.72 -0.31
#